data_AF-A0A852FUN8-F1
#
_entry.id   AF-A0A852FUN8-F1
#
_cell.length_a   1.000
_cell.length_b   1.000
_cell.length_c   1.000
_cell.angle_alpha   90.00
_cell.angle_beta   90.00
_cell.angle_gamma   90.00
#
_symmetry.space_group_name_H-M   'P 1'
#
loop_
_entity.id
_entity.type
_entity.pdbx_description
1 polymer ?
#
loop_
_entity_poly.entity_id
_entity_poly.type
_entity_poly.pdbx_seq_one_letter_code
_entity_poly.pdbx_strand_id
1 'polypeptide(L)'
;KPQVASIFTSFLDGLKKFYITKFKGFDPNILCVATLLFEGDREKVLQHEKQVYDIATKFGGLAAGEDNGQRGYMLTFVIAYLR
;
A
#
# COMPACT_ATOMS: atom_id res chain seq x y z
N LYS A 1 -33.10 -10.71 2.60
CA LYS A 1 -32.38 -11.47 1.54
C LYS A 1 -31.02 -10.80 1.28
N PRO A 2 -29.91 -11.29 1.86
CA PRO A 2 -28.59 -10.65 1.72
C PRO A 2 -27.55 -11.44 0.91
N GLN A 3 -27.95 -12.50 0.19
CA GLN A 3 -26.98 -13.42 -0.43
C GLN A 3 -26.33 -12.91 -1.73
N VAL A 4 -26.94 -11.96 -2.44
CA VAL A 4 -26.44 -11.49 -3.75
C VAL A 4 -25.25 -10.53 -3.61
N ALA A 5 -25.21 -9.73 -2.55
CA ALA A 5 -24.11 -8.80 -2.29
C ALA A 5 -22.78 -9.53 -2.02
N SER A 6 -22.84 -10.65 -1.30
CA SER A 6 -21.66 -11.44 -0.90
C SER A 6 -20.91 -12.07 -2.08
N ILE A 7 -21.63 -12.42 -3.15
CA ILE A 7 -21.03 -13.05 -4.34
C ILE A 7 -20.30 -11.99 -5.18
N PHE A 8 -20.89 -10.79 -5.33
CA PHE A 8 -20.27 -9.68 -6.04
C PHE A 8 -19.04 -9.12 -5.31
N THR A 9 -19.08 -9.03 -3.98
CA THR A 9 -17.91 -8.62 -3.18
C THR A 9 -16.79 -9.65 -3.30
N SER A 10 -17.10 -10.94 -3.22
CA SER A 10 -16.10 -12.01 -3.36
C SER A 10 -15.45 -12.01 -4.75
N PHE A 11 -16.19 -11.68 -5.80
CA PHE A 11 -15.67 -11.57 -7.16
C PHE A 11 -14.79 -10.32 -7.35
N LEU A 12 -15.20 -9.18 -6.78
CA LEU A 12 -14.39 -7.96 -6.75
C LEU A 12 -13.09 -8.14 -5.95
N ASP A 13 -13.15 -8.85 -4.83
CA ASP A 13 -11.98 -9.17 -4.02
C ASP A 13 -11.08 -10.18 -4.74
N GLY A 14 -11.67 -11.15 -5.44
CA GLY A 14 -10.96 -12.04 -6.36
C GLY A 14 -10.25 -11.29 -7.49
N LEU A 15 -10.91 -10.28 -8.08
CA LEU A 15 -10.34 -9.41 -9.11
C LEU A 15 -9.23 -8.51 -8.58
N LYS A 16 -9.37 -7.92 -7.38
CA LYS A 16 -8.29 -7.17 -6.71
C LYS A 16 -7.10 -8.07 -6.41
N LYS A 17 -7.35 -9.28 -5.88
CA LYS A 17 -6.33 -10.29 -5.61
C LYS A 17 -5.63 -10.71 -6.90
N PHE A 18 -6.39 -10.90 -7.98
CA PHE A 18 -5.88 -11.21 -9.32
C PHE A 18 -5.07 -10.05 -9.91
N TYR A 19 -5.50 -8.79 -9.74
CA TYR A 19 -4.76 -7.63 -10.23
C TYR A 19 -3.40 -7.46 -9.53
N ILE A 20 -3.35 -7.69 -8.21
CA ILE A 20 -2.12 -7.66 -7.41
C ILE A 20 -1.19 -8.84 -7.77
N THR A 21 -1.73 -10.06 -7.92
CA THR A 21 -0.93 -11.27 -8.19
C THR A 21 -0.53 -11.45 -9.65
N LYS A 22 -1.43 -11.21 -10.62
CA LYS A 22 -1.18 -11.47 -12.05
C LYS A 22 -0.59 -10.30 -12.83
N PHE A 23 -0.85 -9.04 -12.44
CA PHE A 23 -0.37 -7.89 -13.20
C PHE A 23 0.96 -7.33 -12.66
N LYS A 24 1.27 -7.56 -11.38
CA LYS A 24 2.53 -7.10 -10.74
C LYS A 24 3.42 -8.21 -10.17
N GLY A 25 2.95 -9.46 -10.15
CA GLY A 25 3.77 -10.62 -9.79
C GLY A 25 4.11 -10.77 -8.30
N PHE A 26 3.47 -10.00 -7.41
CA PHE A 26 3.70 -10.11 -5.97
C PHE A 26 2.83 -11.19 -5.35
N ASP A 27 3.43 -12.07 -4.55
CA ASP A 27 2.70 -13.03 -3.71
C ASP A 27 2.22 -12.34 -2.43
N PRO A 28 0.90 -12.25 -2.18
CA PRO A 28 0.32 -11.57 -1.03
C PRO A 28 0.67 -12.20 0.32
N ASN A 29 1.14 -13.44 0.37
CA ASN A 29 1.52 -14.09 1.63
C ASN A 29 2.93 -13.71 2.09
N ILE A 30 3.76 -13.18 1.19
CA ILE A 30 5.17 -12.82 1.46
C ILE A 30 5.49 -11.37 1.11
N LEU A 31 4.52 -10.60 0.62
CA LEU A 31 4.73 -9.18 0.34
C LEU A 31 4.99 -8.41 1.63
N CYS A 32 5.79 -7.36 1.52
CA CYS A 32 6.04 -6.40 2.59
C CYS A 32 5.70 -5.00 2.08
N VAL A 33 5.19 -4.15 2.99
CA VAL A 33 4.85 -2.76 2.69
C VAL A 33 5.65 -1.87 3.61
N ALA A 34 6.25 -0.82 3.05
CA ALA A 34 6.91 0.25 3.79
C ALA A 34 6.10 1.54 3.63
N THR A 35 5.71 2.15 4.74
CA THR A 35 5.10 3.49 4.78
C THR A 35 6.18 4.52 5.07
N LEU A 36 6.27 5.55 4.25
CA LEU A 36 7.31 6.58 4.34
C LEU A 36 6.67 7.94 4.65
N LEU A 37 7.31 8.70 5.54
CA LEU A 37 6.96 10.09 5.84
C LEU A 37 8.19 10.95 5.56
N PHE A 38 8.03 11.97 4.72
CA PHE A 38 9.08 12.92 4.37
C PHE A 38 8.69 14.30 4.90
N GLU A 39 9.60 14.96 5.61
CA GLU A 39 9.36 16.27 6.23
C GLU A 39 10.50 17.23 5.93
N GLY A 40 10.18 18.53 5.89
CA GLY A 40 11.14 19.61 5.64
C GLY A 40 10.74 20.51 4.48
N ASP A 41 11.71 21.19 3.88
CA ASP A 41 11.49 22.07 2.74
C ASP A 41 10.90 21.30 1.55
N ARG A 42 9.83 21.82 0.95
CA ARG A 42 9.11 21.16 -0.16
C ARG A 42 10.03 20.64 -1.27
N GLU A 43 11.02 21.45 -1.67
CA GLU A 43 11.94 21.07 -2.74
C GLU A 43 12.84 19.91 -2.35
N LYS A 44 13.38 19.92 -1.12
CA LYS A 44 14.22 18.83 -0.60
C LYS A 44 13.42 17.55 -0.39
N VAL A 45 12.19 17.68 0.10
CA VAL A 45 11.27 16.56 0.27
C VAL A 45 11.04 15.83 -1.05
N LEU A 46 10.69 16.57 -2.12
CA LEU A 46 10.46 15.97 -3.44
C LEU A 46 11.72 15.31 -4.02
N GLN A 47 12.90 15.89 -3.79
CA GLN A 47 14.17 15.30 -4.21
C GLN A 47 14.47 14.00 -3.46
N HIS A 48 14.29 13.99 -2.14
CA HIS A 48 14.50 12.80 -1.30
C HIS A 48 13.49 11.70 -1.59
N GLU A 49 12.21 12.05 -1.75
CA GLU A 49 11.15 11.12 -2.11
C GLU A 49 11.51 10.39 -3.40
N LYS A 50 11.86 11.15 -4.45
CA LYS A 50 12.30 10.58 -5.72
C LYS A 50 13.50 9.64 -5.55
N GLN A 51 14.52 10.07 -4.80
CA GLN A 51 15.72 9.26 -4.57
C GLN A 51 15.38 7.93 -3.89
N VAL A 52 14.51 7.93 -2.89
CA VAL A 52 14.10 6.71 -2.18
C VAL A 52 13.31 5.78 -3.11
N TYR A 53 12.39 6.32 -3.93
CA TYR A 53 11.65 5.51 -4.91
C TYR A 53 12.55 4.94 -6.02
N ASP A 54 13.54 5.69 -6.47
CA ASP A 54 14.53 5.22 -7.44
C ASP A 54 15.35 4.05 -6.88
N ILE A 55 15.68 4.08 -5.58
CA ILE A 55 16.32 2.96 -4.88
C ILE A 55 15.35 1.78 -4.77
N ALA A 56 14.12 2.01 -4.33
CA ALA A 56 13.12 0.94 -4.16
C ALA A 56 12.89 0.17 -5.47
N THR A 57 12.80 0.89 -6.59
CA THR A 57 12.61 0.30 -7.94
C THR A 57 13.73 -0.68 -8.30
N LYS A 58 14.99 -0.43 -7.89
CA LYS A 58 16.12 -1.35 -8.13
C LYS A 58 15.96 -2.70 -7.43
N PHE A 59 15.19 -2.76 -6.36
CA PHE A 59 14.89 -3.99 -5.62
C PHE A 59 13.52 -4.58 -5.99
N GLY A 60 12.94 -4.16 -7.12
CA GLY A 60 11.59 -4.56 -7.53
C GLY A 60 10.48 -3.95 -6.70
N GLY A 61 10.78 -2.95 -5.86
CA GLY A 61 9.80 -2.19 -5.11
C GLY A 61 8.92 -1.36 -6.04
N LEU A 62 7.68 -1.14 -5.61
CA LEU A 62 6.69 -0.43 -6.41
C LEU A 62 5.92 0.58 -5.56
N ALA A 63 5.72 1.78 -6.10
CA ALA A 63 4.96 2.83 -5.43
C ALA A 63 3.50 2.41 -5.21
N ALA A 64 3.11 2.34 -3.93
CA ALA A 64 1.79 1.87 -3.49
C ALA A 64 0.80 3.01 -3.18
N GLY A 65 1.15 4.27 -3.48
CA GLY A 65 0.30 5.46 -3.29
C GLY A 65 0.36 6.06 -1.88
N GLU A 66 0.13 7.37 -1.78
CA GLU A 66 0.23 8.15 -0.54
C GLU A 66 -0.85 7.79 0.49
N ASP A 67 -2.06 7.41 0.04
CA ASP A 67 -3.19 7.03 0.90
C ASP A 67 -2.83 5.92 1.89
N ASN A 68 -2.05 4.93 1.44
CA ASN A 68 -1.61 3.83 2.30
C ASN A 68 -0.58 4.30 3.33
N GLY A 69 0.28 5.25 2.94
CA GLY A 69 1.24 5.89 3.85
C GLY A 69 0.54 6.66 4.95
N GLN A 70 -0.42 7.52 4.59
CA GLN A 70 -1.17 8.32 5.56
C GLN A 70 -1.99 7.42 6.50
N ARG A 71 -2.66 6.39 5.98
CA ARG A 71 -3.41 5.43 6.82
C ARG A 71 -2.51 4.68 7.80
N GLY A 72 -1.35 4.21 7.34
CA GLY A 72 -0.38 3.53 8.20
C GLY A 72 0.13 4.42 9.32
N TYR A 73 0.45 5.68 9.01
CA TYR A 73 0.85 6.67 10.02
C TYR A 73 -0.28 6.94 11.03
N MET A 74 -1.53 7.10 10.58
CA MET A 74 -2.66 7.28 11.49
C MET A 74 -2.90 6.04 12.37
N LEU A 75 -2.65 4.85 11.84
CA LEU A 75 -2.84 3.59 12.56
C LEU A 75 -1.96 3.52 13.83
N THR A 76 -0.78 4.13 13.83
CA THR A 76 0.13 4.11 15.00
C THR A 76 -0.48 4.79 16.22
N PHE A 77 -1.40 5.73 16.05
CA PHE A 77 -2.08 6.41 17.16
C PHE A 77 -3.29 5.65 17.70
N VAL A 78 -3.92 4.81 16.86
CA VAL A 78 -5.16 4.11 17.23
C VAL A 78 -4.93 2.64 17.59
N ILE A 79 -3.78 2.06 17.22
CA ILE A 79 -3.47 0.65 17.47
C ILE A 79 -3.50 0.29 18.96
N ALA A 80 -3.25 1.26 19.85
CA ALA A 80 -3.33 1.08 21.29
C ALA A 80 -4.75 0.73 21.78
N TYR A 81 -5.80 1.10 21.05
CA TYR A 81 -7.20 0.83 21.39
C TYR A 81 -7.71 -0.53 20.88
N LEU A 82 -6.89 -1.28 20.14
CA LEU A 82 -7.25 -2.60 19.60
C LEU A 82 -6.95 -3.76 20.57
N ARG A 83 -6.27 -3.47 21.68
CA ARG A 83 -6.00 -4.43 22.77
C ARG A 83 -7.19 -4.49 23.73
#